data_AF-A0A3M8CRR4-F1
#
_entry.id   AF-A0A3M8CRR4-F1
#
_cell.length_a   1.000
_cell.length_b   1.000
_cell.length_c   1.000
_cell.angle_alpha   90.00
_cell.angle_beta   90.00
_cell.angle_gamma   90.00
#
_symmetry.space_group_name_H-M   'P 1'
#
loop_
_entity.id
_entity.type
_entity.pdbx_description
1 polymer ?
#
loop_
_entity_poly.entity_id
_entity_poly.type
_entity_poly.pdbx_seq_one_letter_code
_entity_poly.pdbx_strand_id
1 'polypeptide(L)'
;MLLTTIGFSKKSLRTFATALQEHKVDRVIDTRLQNTSQLAGFAKKEDLSYILELLSIDYIHELSLAPTEELLKAIKSKEIPWGEFEKTFLDLLQERKVETKMNEWLGDRVPCFLCSEEKPHHCHRKLVVEYLREFDPRIEIVHL
;
A
#
# COMPACT_ATOMS: atom_id res chain seq x y z
N MET A 1 17.10 -4.82 3.00
CA MET A 1 16.21 -5.04 1.83
C MET A 1 15.34 -3.82 1.68
N LEU A 2 15.24 -3.25 0.48
CA LEU A 2 14.46 -2.03 0.26
C LEU A 2 12.98 -2.38 0.12
N LEU A 3 12.13 -1.73 0.91
CA LEU A 3 10.68 -1.76 0.78
C LEU A 3 10.20 -0.33 0.55
N THR A 4 9.47 -0.12 -0.55
CA THR A 4 8.96 1.21 -0.89
C THR A 4 7.46 1.33 -0.66
N THR A 5 6.97 2.56 -0.51
CA THR A 5 5.54 2.84 -0.43
C THR A 5 5.20 4.05 -1.27
N ILE A 6 4.01 4.10 -1.85
CA ILE A 6 3.57 5.27 -2.61
C ILE A 6 2.08 5.56 -2.39
N GLY A 7 1.74 6.84 -2.48
CA GLY A 7 0.36 7.33 -2.52
C GLY A 7 0.07 7.97 -3.85
N PHE A 8 -1.06 7.65 -4.48
CA PHE A 8 -1.40 8.20 -5.79
C PHE A 8 -2.06 9.58 -5.72
N SER A 9 -2.75 9.96 -4.63
CA SER A 9 -3.43 11.26 -4.58
C SER A 9 -2.46 12.42 -4.75
N LYS A 10 -2.89 13.42 -5.54
CA LYS A 10 -2.12 14.62 -5.91
C LYS A 10 -0.80 14.37 -6.65
N LYS A 11 -0.52 13.13 -7.06
CA LYS A 11 0.58 12.82 -7.98
C LYS A 11 0.02 12.73 -9.41
N SER A 12 0.76 13.26 -10.37
CA SER A 12 0.49 12.98 -11.78
C SER A 12 0.95 11.56 -12.12
N LEU A 13 0.43 10.98 -13.21
CA LEU A 13 0.94 9.70 -13.72
C LEU A 13 2.45 9.76 -13.96
N ARG A 14 2.97 10.86 -14.53
CA ARG A 14 4.40 11.04 -14.76
C ARG A 14 5.19 10.96 -13.47
N THR A 15 4.79 11.71 -12.44
CA THR A 15 5.45 11.71 -11.14
C THR A 15 5.40 10.32 -10.49
N PHE A 16 4.25 9.65 -10.57
CA PHE A 16 4.08 8.29 -10.06
C PHE A 16 5.00 7.29 -10.75
N ALA A 17 4.97 7.23 -12.08
CA ALA A 17 5.79 6.31 -12.88
C ALA A 17 7.28 6.57 -12.69
N THR A 18 7.71 7.84 -12.73
CA THR A 18 9.11 8.21 -12.50
C THR A 18 9.60 7.75 -11.13
N ALA A 19 8.82 7.95 -10.06
CA ALA A 19 9.22 7.52 -8.72
C ALA A 19 9.42 6.00 -8.63
N LEU A 20 8.54 5.20 -9.26
CA LEU A 20 8.67 3.74 -9.31
C LEU A 20 9.93 3.32 -10.06
N GLN A 21 10.21 3.94 -11.21
CA GLN A 21 11.36 3.59 -12.05
C GLN A 21 12.70 3.98 -11.40
N GLU A 22 12.79 5.17 -10.80
CA GLU A 22 14.00 5.64 -10.10
C GLU A 22 14.40 4.72 -8.94
N HIS A 23 13.41 4.15 -8.25
CA HIS A 23 13.62 3.21 -7.16
C HIS A 23 13.67 1.75 -7.61
N LYS A 24 13.63 1.50 -8.93
CA LYS A 24 13.67 0.15 -9.52
C LYS A 24 12.63 -0.78 -8.93
N VAL A 25 11.41 -0.27 -8.74
CA VAL A 25 10.29 -1.06 -8.21
C VAL A 25 9.98 -2.19 -9.20
N ASP A 26 9.99 -3.42 -8.72
CA ASP A 26 9.67 -4.61 -9.51
C ASP A 26 8.19 -5.02 -9.39
N ARG A 27 7.54 -4.60 -8.29
CA ARG A 27 6.16 -4.98 -8.00
C ARG A 27 5.43 -3.92 -7.19
N VAL A 28 4.20 -3.60 -7.60
CA VAL A 28 3.26 -2.80 -6.81
C VAL A 28 2.24 -3.71 -6.13
N ILE A 29 2.09 -3.50 -4.83
CA ILE A 29 1.11 -4.17 -3.98
C ILE A 29 0.04 -3.14 -3.62
N ASP A 30 -1.11 -3.25 -4.27
CA ASP A 30 -2.27 -2.40 -3.99
C ASP A 30 -2.95 -2.85 -2.70
N THR A 31 -2.88 -1.99 -1.69
CA THR A 31 -3.48 -2.23 -0.36
C THR A 31 -4.83 -1.52 -0.19
N ARG A 32 -5.41 -0.99 -1.28
CA ARG A 32 -6.71 -0.30 -1.22
C ARG A 32 -7.83 -1.30 -1.09
N LEU A 33 -8.78 -1.04 -0.19
CA LEU A 33 -10.02 -1.81 -0.12
C LEU A 33 -10.83 -1.73 -1.42
N GLN A 34 -10.91 -0.52 -2.01
CA GLN A 34 -11.59 -0.26 -3.28
C GLN A 34 -10.63 0.44 -4.25
N ASN A 35 -10.45 -0.13 -5.45
CA ASN A 35 -9.52 0.38 -6.46
C ASN A 35 -10.16 0.67 -7.83
N THR A 36 -11.49 0.63 -7.93
CA THR A 36 -12.25 0.86 -9.16
C THR A 36 -12.97 2.21 -9.20
N SER A 37 -12.77 3.08 -8.19
CA SER A 37 -13.47 4.36 -8.08
C SER A 37 -13.24 5.28 -9.29
N GLN A 38 -14.31 5.87 -9.81
CA GLN A 38 -14.28 6.80 -10.95
C GLN A 38 -13.43 8.05 -10.69
N LEU A 39 -13.25 8.43 -9.42
CA LEU A 39 -12.47 9.60 -9.01
C LEU A 39 -10.95 9.35 -9.05
N ALA A 40 -10.51 8.11 -9.31
CA ALA A 40 -9.12 7.68 -9.15
C ALA A 40 -8.30 7.69 -10.45
N GLY A 41 -8.53 8.61 -11.40
CA GLY A 41 -7.67 8.88 -12.57
C GLY A 41 -6.94 7.65 -13.17
N PHE A 42 -5.61 7.74 -13.32
CA PHE A 42 -4.74 6.64 -13.76
C PHE A 42 -4.64 5.49 -12.75
N ALA A 43 -5.08 5.70 -11.51
CA ALA A 43 -4.98 4.75 -10.42
C ALA A 43 -6.18 3.78 -10.36
N LYS A 44 -7.14 3.87 -11.30
CA LYS A 44 -8.16 2.83 -11.48
C LYS A 44 -7.49 1.51 -11.81
N LYS A 45 -8.01 0.41 -11.26
CA LYS A 45 -7.42 -0.93 -11.40
C LYS A 45 -6.96 -1.26 -12.82
N GLU A 46 -7.82 -1.07 -13.82
CA GLU A 46 -7.52 -1.42 -15.22
C GLU A 46 -6.39 -0.54 -15.79
N ASP A 47 -6.52 0.78 -15.66
CA ASP A 47 -5.52 1.75 -16.14
C ASP A 47 -4.17 1.54 -15.42
N LEU A 48 -4.19 1.39 -14.10
CA LEU A 48 -3.01 1.18 -13.28
C LEU A 48 -2.31 -0.12 -13.65
N SER A 49 -3.06 -1.22 -13.81
CA SER A 49 -2.51 -2.51 -14.22
C SER A 49 -1.81 -2.39 -15.58
N TYR A 50 -2.46 -1.72 -16.54
CA TYR A 50 -1.88 -1.53 -17.88
C TYR A 50 -0.63 -0.65 -17.85
N ILE A 51 -0.64 0.45 -17.09
CA ILE A 51 0.53 1.31 -16.91
C ILE A 51 1.70 0.53 -16.31
N LEU A 52 1.46 -0.26 -15.27
CA LEU A 52 2.51 -1.04 -14.60
C LEU A 52 3.07 -2.12 -15.52
N GLU A 53 2.21 -2.77 -16.32
CA GLU A 53 2.64 -3.71 -17.36
C GLU A 53 3.57 -3.04 -18.37
N LEU A 54 3.24 -1.83 -18.86
CA LEU A 54 4.12 -1.06 -19.76
C LEU A 54 5.46 -0.70 -19.12
N LEU A 55 5.51 -0.55 -17.80
CA LEU A 55 6.73 -0.31 -17.03
C LEU A 55 7.47 -1.60 -16.66
N SER A 56 6.96 -2.78 -17.04
CA SER A 56 7.46 -4.10 -16.63
C SER A 56 7.46 -4.29 -15.10
N ILE A 57 6.43 -3.74 -14.43
CA ILE A 57 6.23 -3.83 -12.99
C ILE A 57 5.03 -4.74 -12.71
N ASP A 58 5.24 -5.76 -11.87
CA ASP A 58 4.15 -6.64 -11.46
C ASP A 58 3.09 -5.90 -10.64
N TYR A 59 1.84 -6.33 -10.74
CA TYR A 59 0.74 -5.74 -9.98
C TYR A 59 -0.04 -6.81 -9.23
N ILE A 60 -0.25 -6.60 -7.93
CA ILE A 60 -1.08 -7.45 -7.08
C ILE A 60 -2.02 -6.58 -6.27
N HIS A 61 -3.30 -6.95 -6.21
CA HIS A 61 -4.27 -6.35 -5.30
C HIS A 61 -4.43 -7.25 -4.08
N GLU A 62 -3.92 -6.80 -2.93
CA GLU A 62 -3.82 -7.60 -1.71
C GLU A 62 -4.77 -7.07 -0.63
N LEU A 63 -5.98 -7.63 -0.61
CA LEU A 63 -7.04 -7.24 0.33
C LEU A 63 -6.74 -7.61 1.79
N SER A 64 -5.88 -8.60 2.04
CA SER A 64 -5.49 -8.92 3.43
C SER A 64 -4.70 -7.80 4.10
N LEU A 65 -4.11 -6.90 3.31
CA LEU A 65 -3.40 -5.70 3.77
C LEU A 65 -4.27 -4.43 3.78
N ALA A 66 -5.55 -4.54 3.42
CA ALA A 66 -6.50 -3.42 3.42
C ALA A 66 -7.28 -3.36 4.75
N PRO A 67 -7.56 -2.15 5.28
CA PRO A 67 -8.53 -1.99 6.36
C PRO A 67 -9.93 -2.44 5.92
N THR A 68 -10.77 -2.88 6.87
CA THR A 68 -12.17 -3.25 6.55
C THR A 68 -13.01 -2.03 6.20
N GLU A 69 -14.17 -2.26 5.58
CA GLU A 69 -15.09 -1.19 5.22
C GLU A 69 -15.63 -0.47 6.47
N GLU A 70 -15.95 -1.23 7.51
CA GLU A 70 -16.43 -0.73 8.79
C GLU A 70 -15.39 0.17 9.44
N LEU A 71 -14.13 -0.26 9.45
CA LEU A 71 -13.04 0.49 10.06
C LEU A 71 -12.75 1.80 9.29
N LEU A 72 -12.77 1.75 7.95
CA LEU A 72 -12.67 2.95 7.11
C LEU A 72 -13.85 3.90 7.31
N LYS A 73 -15.07 3.36 7.46
CA LYS A 73 -16.27 4.17 7.70
C LYS A 73 -16.22 4.86 9.06
N ALA A 74 -15.82 4.16 10.11
CA ALA A 74 -15.71 4.68 11.46
C ALA A 74 -14.69 5.84 11.55
N ILE A 75 -13.50 5.69 10.96
CA ILE A 75 -12.50 6.76 10.98
C ILE A 75 -12.91 7.96 10.12
N LYS A 76 -13.56 7.74 8.96
CA LYS A 76 -14.06 8.82 8.08
C LYS A 76 -15.21 9.62 8.69
N SER A 77 -16.11 8.94 9.40
CA SER A 77 -17.22 9.56 10.11
C SER A 77 -16.80 10.18 11.45
N LYS A 78 -15.53 10.01 11.86
CA LYS A 78 -14.96 10.47 13.14
C LYS A 78 -15.62 9.80 14.35
N GLU A 79 -16.16 8.60 14.17
CA GLU A 79 -16.68 7.77 15.27
C GLU A 79 -15.54 7.25 16.17
N ILE A 80 -14.37 6.99 15.58
CA ILE A 80 -13.16 6.58 16.30
C ILE A 80 -12.00 7.55 16.04
N PRO A 81 -11.11 7.77 17.02
CA PRO A 81 -9.87 8.50 16.81
C PRO A 81 -8.85 7.65 16.03
N TRP A 82 -7.84 8.30 15.46
CA TRP A 82 -6.77 7.63 14.70
C TRP A 82 -6.05 6.54 15.50
N GLY A 83 -5.75 6.77 16.78
CA GLY A 83 -5.07 5.75 17.61
C GLY A 83 -5.88 4.47 17.81
N GLU A 84 -7.21 4.56 17.82
CA GLU A 84 -8.08 3.38 17.87
C GLU A 84 -8.11 2.65 16.53
N PHE A 85 -8.10 3.40 15.42
CA PHE A 85 -7.93 2.85 14.08
C PHE A 85 -6.60 2.10 13.95
N GLU A 86 -5.47 2.68 14.39
CA GLU A 86 -4.16 2.05 14.34
C GLU A 86 -4.15 0.71 15.08
N LYS A 87 -4.60 0.71 16.33
CA LYS A 87 -4.66 -0.51 17.15
C LYS A 87 -5.51 -1.59 16.48
N THR A 88 -6.74 -1.24 16.10
CA THR A 88 -7.69 -2.19 15.51
C THR A 88 -7.17 -2.75 14.19
N PHE A 89 -6.50 -1.92 13.38
CA PHE A 89 -5.94 -2.35 12.11
C PHE A 89 -4.72 -3.25 12.30
N LEU A 90 -3.84 -2.97 13.27
CA LEU A 90 -2.72 -3.85 13.60
C LEU A 90 -3.20 -5.22 14.12
N ASP A 91 -4.20 -5.23 15.01
CA ASP A 91 -4.84 -6.46 15.49
C ASP A 91 -5.41 -7.28 14.32
N LEU A 92 -6.02 -6.62 13.33
CA LEU A 92 -6.53 -7.25 12.11
C LEU A 92 -5.42 -7.86 11.24
N LEU A 93 -4.28 -7.17 11.07
CA LEU A 93 -3.14 -7.71 10.32
C LEU A 93 -2.58 -8.97 11.00
N GLN A 94 -2.50 -8.94 12.33
CA GLN A 94 -2.06 -10.08 13.14
C GLN A 94 -3.05 -11.26 13.06
N GLU A 95 -4.35 -11.00 13.18
CA GLU A 95 -5.39 -12.04 13.05
C GLU A 95 -5.32 -12.73 11.69
N ARG A 96 -5.09 -11.94 10.63
CA ARG A 96 -4.92 -12.43 9.24
C ARG A 96 -3.59 -13.13 9.00
N LYS A 97 -2.64 -13.06 9.94
CA LYS A 97 -1.28 -13.62 9.83
C LYS A 97 -0.58 -13.21 8.56
N VAL A 98 -0.67 -11.92 8.21
CA VAL A 98 -0.17 -11.39 6.94
C VAL A 98 1.34 -11.60 6.77
N GLU A 99 2.09 -11.66 7.87
CA GLU A 99 3.52 -11.97 7.89
C GLU A 99 3.86 -13.31 7.23
N THR A 100 2.95 -14.29 7.26
CA THR A 100 3.17 -15.61 6.66
C THR A 100 3.27 -15.57 5.14
N LYS A 101 2.71 -14.53 4.51
CA LYS A 101 2.74 -14.30 3.06
C LYS A 101 3.83 -13.31 2.63
N MET A 102 4.63 -12.81 3.58
CA MET A 102 5.62 -11.76 3.31
C MET A 102 6.59 -12.13 2.17
N ASN A 103 6.98 -13.41 2.07
CA ASN A 103 7.84 -13.89 0.98
C ASN A 103 7.19 -13.80 -0.41
N GLU A 104 5.86 -13.89 -0.51
CA GLU A 104 5.14 -13.74 -1.79
C GLU A 104 5.21 -12.30 -2.30
N TRP A 105 5.30 -11.33 -1.39
CA TRP A 105 5.32 -9.90 -1.70
C TRP A 105 6.73 -9.35 -1.89
N LEU A 106 7.65 -9.70 -0.99
CA LEU A 106 8.99 -9.13 -0.92
C LEU A 106 9.98 -9.89 -1.82
N GLY A 107 10.16 -11.20 -1.61
CA GLY A 107 11.11 -12.03 -2.35
C GLY A 107 12.50 -11.38 -2.49
N ASP A 108 13.12 -11.54 -3.68
CA ASP A 108 14.35 -10.82 -4.08
C ASP A 108 14.06 -9.51 -4.84
N ARG A 109 12.87 -8.95 -4.67
CA ARG A 109 12.35 -7.83 -5.46
C ARG A 109 12.32 -6.55 -4.63
N VAL A 110 12.15 -5.40 -5.29
CA VAL A 110 11.81 -4.12 -4.66
C VAL A 110 10.29 -3.90 -4.73
N PRO A 111 9.54 -4.21 -3.66
CA PRO A 111 8.10 -3.99 -3.63
C PRO A 111 7.74 -2.54 -3.32
N CYS A 112 6.58 -2.12 -3.83
CA CYS A 112 5.98 -0.81 -3.55
C CYS A 112 4.54 -0.95 -3.07
N PHE A 113 4.27 -0.60 -1.81
CA PHE A 113 2.95 -0.66 -1.22
C PHE A 113 2.16 0.61 -1.54
N LEU A 114 1.04 0.45 -2.24
CA LEU A 114 0.21 1.53 -2.74
C LEU A 114 -1.00 1.77 -1.83
N CYS A 115 -1.21 3.04 -1.41
CA CYS A 115 -2.50 3.53 -0.86
C CYS A 115 -3.02 4.76 -1.61
N SER A 116 -4.16 5.28 -1.16
CA SER A 116 -4.80 6.44 -1.78
C SER A 116 -4.20 7.76 -1.28
N GLU A 117 -3.82 7.82 -0.02
CA GLU A 117 -3.42 9.01 0.71
C GLU A 117 -2.11 9.59 0.16
N GLU A 118 -2.04 10.91 0.01
CA GLU A 118 -0.83 11.61 -0.46
C GLU A 118 0.36 11.37 0.49
N LYS A 119 0.16 11.61 1.80
CA LYS A 119 1.20 11.58 2.84
C LYS A 119 1.09 10.34 3.73
N PRO A 120 2.21 9.81 4.26
CA PRO A 120 2.20 8.59 5.08
C PRO A 120 1.77 8.78 6.54
N HIS A 121 1.59 10.02 7.03
CA HIS A 121 1.41 10.30 8.47
C HIS A 121 0.18 9.63 9.10
N HIS A 122 -0.92 9.56 8.36
CA HIS A 122 -2.14 8.85 8.74
C HIS A 122 -2.62 8.00 7.55
N CYS A 123 -1.75 7.11 7.04
CA CYS A 123 -2.14 6.11 6.03
C CYS A 123 -1.91 4.69 6.58
N HIS A 124 -2.85 3.80 6.30
CA HIS A 124 -2.74 2.37 6.60
C HIS A 124 -1.51 1.72 5.95
N ARG A 125 -1.04 2.20 4.77
CA ARG A 125 0.18 1.67 4.13
C ARG A 125 1.38 1.75 5.05
N LYS A 126 1.49 2.82 5.85
CA LYS A 126 2.60 3.01 6.79
C LYS A 126 2.54 1.92 7.88
N LEU A 127 1.36 1.71 8.46
CA LEU A 127 1.13 0.69 9.49
C LEU A 127 1.46 -0.72 8.97
N VAL A 128 1.05 -1.03 7.73
CA VAL A 128 1.39 -2.32 7.09
C VAL A 128 2.90 -2.53 7.02
N VAL A 129 3.65 -1.55 6.49
CA VAL A 129 5.08 -1.75 6.25
C VAL A 129 5.90 -1.69 7.54
N GLU A 130 5.44 -0.94 8.53
CA GLU A 130 6.02 -0.94 9.87
C GLU A 130 5.77 -2.28 10.58
N TYR A 131 4.56 -2.84 10.47
CA TYR A 131 4.24 -4.18 10.97
C TYR A 131 5.15 -5.24 10.34
N LEU A 132 5.30 -5.24 9.01
CA LEU A 132 6.18 -6.22 8.33
C LEU A 132 7.65 -6.12 8.76
N ARG A 133 8.15 -4.89 9.03
CA ARG A 133 9.52 -4.68 9.51
C ARG A 133 9.76 -5.29 10.90
N GLU A 134 8.72 -5.52 11.71
CA GLU A 134 8.87 -6.24 12.98
C GLU A 134 9.29 -7.71 12.77
N PHE A 135 8.94 -8.30 11.61
CA PHE A 135 9.27 -9.68 11.25
C PHE A 135 10.56 -9.80 10.43
N ASP A 136 11.00 -8.73 9.78
CA ASP A 136 12.33 -8.62 9.17
C ASP A 136 12.97 -7.25 9.44
N PRO A 137 13.79 -7.13 10.49
CA PRO A 137 14.46 -5.87 10.85
C PRO A 137 15.43 -5.33 9.79
N ARG A 138 15.76 -6.13 8.76
CA ARG A 138 16.61 -5.68 7.63
C ARG A 138 15.82 -4.86 6.60
N ILE A 139 14.50 -4.75 6.76
CA ILE A 139 13.65 -3.92 5.89
C ILE A 139 13.97 -2.44 6.11
N GLU A 140 14.42 -1.80 5.04
CA GLU A 140 14.59 -0.34 4.94
C GLU A 140 13.38 0.24 4.21
N ILE A 141 12.62 1.11 4.90
CA ILE A 141 11.36 1.67 4.38
C ILE A 141 11.63 3.01 3.72
N VAL A 142 11.20 3.17 2.46
CA VAL A 142 11.25 4.45 1.72
C VAL A 142 9.86 4.85 1.25
N HIS A 143 9.45 6.09 1.55
CA HIS A 143 8.17 6.65 1.12
C HIS A 143 8.37 7.56 -0.10
N LEU A 144 7.71 7.21 -1.22
CA LEU A 144 7.76 7.87 -2.53
C LEU A 144 6.70 8.97 -2.72
#